data_AF-A0A8T6M4R7-F1
#
_entry.id   AF-A0A8T6M4R7-F1
#
_cell.length_a   1.000
_cell.length_b   1.000
_cell.length_c   1.000
_cell.angle_alpha   90.00
_cell.angle_beta   90.00
_cell.angle_gamma   90.00
#
_symmetry.space_group_name_H-M   'P 1'
#
loop_
_entity.id
_entity.type
_entity.pdbx_description
1 polymer ?
#
loop_
_entity_poly.entity_id
_entity_poly.type
_entity_poly.pdbx_seq_one_letter_code
_entity_poly.pdbx_strand_id
1 'polypeptide(L)'
;MIKTSLHDEKTFYLHFLSDLEQSQSEVIIESPFITIARMKTFWPVFRRLVARGVKVYVVTRDPREHTNGYDDQYEVEIQEFEAVGIQVLMCTGNHHRKLAIIDRKVLWEGSLNILSQAKSREFMRRLEDGGFAVDLFNFIGYGKYM
;
A
#
# COMPACT_ATOMS: atom_id res chain seq x y z
N MET A 1 -5.17 1.25 24.19
CA MET A 1 -3.99 0.41 24.50
C MET A 1 -3.29 0.15 23.18
N ILE A 2 -1.98 0.41 23.10
CA ILE A 2 -1.20 0.16 21.87
C ILE A 2 -1.19 -1.33 21.58
N LYS A 3 -1.45 -1.73 20.32
CA LYS A 3 -1.35 -3.11 19.85
C LYS A 3 -0.28 -3.22 18.79
N THR A 4 0.57 -4.23 18.89
CA THR A 4 1.64 -4.51 17.92
C THR A 4 1.69 -6.00 17.59
N SER A 5 2.01 -6.32 16.33
CA SER A 5 2.28 -7.69 15.89
C SER A 5 3.30 -7.72 14.75
N LEU A 6 4.02 -8.83 14.62
CA LEU A 6 4.96 -9.10 13.54
C LEU A 6 4.41 -10.20 12.65
N HIS A 7 4.57 -10.00 11.34
CA HIS A 7 4.07 -10.89 10.31
C HIS A 7 5.17 -11.12 9.27
N ASP A 8 5.28 -12.34 8.79
CA ASP A 8 6.16 -12.73 7.68
C ASP A 8 5.40 -12.67 6.35
N GLU A 9 6.05 -13.07 5.25
CA GLU A 9 5.43 -13.11 3.92
C GLU A 9 4.23 -14.05 3.81
N LYS A 10 4.06 -14.98 4.75
CA LYS A 10 2.98 -15.98 4.77
C LYS A 10 1.75 -15.50 5.51
N THR A 11 1.96 -14.75 6.59
CA THR A 11 0.88 -14.27 7.48
C THR A 11 0.43 -12.86 7.14
N PHE A 12 1.31 -12.02 6.57
CA PHE A 12 1.02 -10.61 6.28
C PHE A 12 -0.29 -10.42 5.49
N TYR A 13 -0.43 -11.04 4.33
CA TYR A 13 -1.57 -10.77 3.44
C TYR A 13 -2.91 -11.11 4.06
N LEU A 14 -2.99 -12.17 4.87
CA LEU A 14 -4.24 -12.53 5.55
C LEU A 14 -4.70 -11.41 6.49
N HIS A 15 -3.79 -10.94 7.35
CA HIS A 15 -4.10 -9.87 8.31
C HIS A 15 -4.29 -8.52 7.63
N PHE A 16 -3.47 -8.21 6.63
CA PHE A 16 -3.56 -6.96 5.89
C PHE A 16 -4.87 -6.85 5.11
N LEU A 17 -5.31 -7.91 4.41
CA LEU A 17 -6.62 -7.94 3.74
C LEU A 17 -7.78 -7.78 4.73
N SER A 18 -7.67 -8.37 5.92
CA SER A 18 -8.67 -8.16 6.98
C SER A 18 -8.74 -6.71 7.44
N ASP A 19 -7.59 -6.04 7.63
CA ASP A 19 -7.57 -4.61 7.99
C ASP A 19 -8.15 -3.75 6.86
N LEU A 20 -7.85 -4.07 5.60
CA LEU A 20 -8.44 -3.39 4.45
C LEU A 20 -9.97 -3.54 4.43
N GLU A 21 -10.51 -4.73 4.67
CA GLU A 21 -11.97 -4.92 4.69
C GLU A 21 -12.67 -4.12 5.79
N GLN A 22 -11.98 -3.86 6.90
CA GLN A 22 -12.52 -3.10 8.03
C GLN A 22 -12.37 -1.59 7.85
N SER A 23 -11.59 -1.12 6.87
CA SER A 23 -11.37 0.31 6.65
C SER A 23 -12.65 1.05 6.28
N GLN A 24 -12.80 2.24 6.86
CA GLN A 24 -14.00 3.09 6.74
C GLN A 24 -13.74 4.45 6.07
N SER A 25 -12.50 4.93 6.00
CA SER A 25 -12.22 6.31 5.58
C SER A 25 -11.11 6.41 4.54
N GLU A 26 -9.96 5.81 4.78
CA GLU A 26 -8.82 5.89 3.88
C GLU A 26 -7.86 4.71 4.00
N VAL A 27 -7.22 4.39 2.87
CA VAL A 27 -6.14 3.43 2.75
C VAL A 27 -5.04 4.09 1.93
N ILE A 28 -3.83 4.12 2.46
CA ILE A 28 -2.63 4.55 1.75
C ILE A 28 -1.69 3.37 1.70
N ILE A 29 -1.26 2.98 0.51
CA ILE A 29 -0.30 1.89 0.30
C ILE A 29 0.89 2.44 -0.45
N GLU A 30 2.07 2.26 0.12
CA GLU A 30 3.33 2.66 -0.49
C GLU A 30 4.11 1.40 -0.85
N SER A 31 4.27 1.16 -2.14
CA SER A 31 4.97 0.00 -2.68
C SER A 31 5.77 0.43 -3.91
N PRO A 32 7.11 0.28 -3.90
CA PRO A 32 7.96 0.74 -4.99
C PRO A 32 7.79 -0.09 -6.27
N PHE A 33 7.18 -1.27 -6.17
CA PHE A 33 6.94 -2.19 -7.28
C PHE A 33 5.50 -2.72 -7.22
N ILE A 34 4.87 -2.83 -8.39
CA ILE A 34 3.51 -3.35 -8.62
C ILE A 34 3.60 -4.49 -9.63
N THR A 35 2.82 -5.56 -9.43
CA THR A 35 2.76 -6.70 -10.36
C THR A 35 1.33 -7.16 -10.56
N ILE A 36 0.98 -7.55 -11.79
CA ILE A 36 -0.34 -8.10 -12.14
C ILE A 36 -0.67 -9.32 -11.25
N ALA A 37 0.32 -10.18 -11.00
CA ALA A 37 0.14 -11.38 -10.19
C ALA A 37 -0.34 -11.06 -8.77
N ARG A 38 0.24 -10.04 -8.12
CA ARG A 38 -0.17 -9.62 -6.78
C ARG A 38 -1.49 -8.84 -6.81
N MET A 39 -1.72 -8.07 -7.85
CA MET A 39 -2.94 -7.27 -8.00
C MET A 39 -4.21 -8.11 -8.12
N LYS A 40 -4.12 -9.34 -8.65
CA LYS A 40 -5.22 -10.34 -8.58
C LYS A 40 -5.76 -10.55 -7.16
N THR A 41 -4.91 -10.44 -6.14
CA THR A 41 -5.32 -10.56 -4.73
C THR A 41 -6.01 -9.31 -4.22
N PHE A 42 -5.58 -8.13 -4.66
CA PHE A 42 -6.06 -6.84 -4.13
C PHE A 42 -7.28 -6.28 -4.85
N TRP A 43 -7.45 -6.56 -6.15
CA TRP A 43 -8.55 -6.00 -6.93
C TRP A 43 -9.95 -6.21 -6.32
N PRO A 44 -10.29 -7.39 -5.77
CA PRO A 44 -11.58 -7.58 -5.12
C PRO A 44 -11.81 -6.63 -3.92
N VAL A 45 -10.80 -6.45 -3.06
CA VAL A 45 -10.94 -5.59 -1.86
C VAL A 45 -10.88 -4.11 -2.22
N PHE A 46 -10.04 -3.72 -3.18
CA PHE A 46 -9.94 -2.35 -3.67
C PHE A 46 -11.26 -1.86 -4.28
N ARG A 47 -11.91 -2.69 -5.12
CA ARG A 47 -13.23 -2.34 -5.67
C ARG A 47 -14.28 -2.18 -4.57
N ARG A 48 -14.26 -3.04 -3.54
CA ARG A 48 -15.17 -2.90 -2.38
C ARG A 48 -14.89 -1.64 -1.58
N LEU A 49 -13.63 -1.29 -1.35
CA LEU A 49 -13.22 -0.07 -0.64
C LEU A 49 -13.76 1.17 -1.34
N VAL A 50 -13.47 1.31 -2.64
CA VAL A 50 -13.96 2.44 -3.44
C VAL A 50 -15.49 2.46 -3.45
N ALA A 51 -16.16 1.32 -3.62
CA ALA A 51 -17.62 1.26 -3.61
C ALA A 51 -18.24 1.69 -2.27
N ARG A 52 -17.51 1.52 -1.15
CA ARG A 52 -17.89 2.03 0.18
C ARG A 52 -17.55 3.51 0.39
N GLY A 53 -16.94 4.17 -0.61
CA GLY A 53 -16.49 5.56 -0.51
C GLY A 53 -15.17 5.74 0.26
N VAL A 54 -14.43 4.65 0.52
CA VAL A 54 -13.11 4.72 1.15
C VAL A 54 -12.10 5.27 0.15
N LYS A 55 -11.34 6.29 0.56
CA LYS A 55 -10.30 6.87 -0.30
C LYS A 55 -9.10 5.93 -0.36
N VAL A 56 -8.67 5.54 -1.55
CA VAL A 56 -7.51 4.66 -1.72
C VAL A 56 -6.42 5.42 -2.46
N TYR A 57 -5.23 5.46 -1.87
CA TYR A 57 -4.03 6.06 -2.42
C TYR A 57 -2.96 4.99 -2.60
N VAL A 58 -2.37 4.93 -3.78
CA VAL A 58 -1.22 4.08 -4.08
C VAL A 58 -0.03 4.97 -4.39
N VAL A 59 0.97 4.93 -3.52
CA VAL A 59 2.25 5.61 -3.72
C VAL A 59 3.23 4.61 -4.30
N THR A 60 3.79 4.91 -5.46
CA THR A 60 4.68 4.01 -6.16
C THR A 60 5.83 4.74 -6.83
N ARG A 61 6.87 3.99 -7.18
CA ARG A 61 8.02 4.55 -7.90
C ARG A 61 7.59 4.89 -9.33
N ASP A 62 8.10 6.02 -9.83
CA ASP A 62 7.90 6.41 -11.22
C ASP A 62 8.40 5.32 -12.18
N PRO A 63 7.55 4.81 -13.10
CA PRO A 63 7.95 3.79 -14.07
C PRO A 63 9.19 4.16 -14.88
N ARG A 64 9.41 5.46 -15.14
CA ARG A 64 10.55 5.96 -15.92
C ARG A 64 11.90 5.73 -15.24
N GLU A 65 11.92 5.43 -13.94
CA GLU A 65 13.12 5.06 -13.21
C GLU A 65 13.39 3.55 -13.20
N HIS A 66 12.51 2.74 -13.82
CA HIS A 66 12.71 1.30 -13.92
C HIS A 66 13.65 0.98 -15.07
N THR A 67 14.84 0.46 -14.77
CA THR A 67 15.84 0.10 -15.77
C THR A 67 15.58 -1.25 -16.46
N ASN A 68 14.51 -1.96 -16.09
CA ASN A 68 14.40 -3.42 -16.28
C ASN A 68 13.18 -3.89 -17.10
N GLY A 69 12.51 -3.01 -17.86
CA GLY A 69 11.42 -3.43 -18.76
C GLY A 69 10.14 -3.89 -18.05
N TYR A 70 9.83 -3.32 -16.90
CA TYR A 70 8.57 -3.55 -16.17
C TYR A 70 7.44 -2.59 -16.59
N ASP A 71 7.70 -1.75 -17.58
CA ASP A 71 6.93 -0.55 -17.88
C ASP A 71 5.50 -0.88 -18.31
N ASP A 72 5.31 -1.86 -19.18
CA ASP A 72 3.99 -2.24 -19.70
C ASP A 72 3.01 -2.72 -18.61
N GLN A 73 3.48 -3.57 -17.67
CA GLN A 73 2.61 -4.04 -16.58
C GLN A 73 2.30 -2.91 -15.60
N TYR A 74 3.26 -2.02 -15.40
CA TYR A 74 3.11 -0.88 -14.51
C TYR A 74 2.06 0.10 -15.04
N GLU A 75 2.16 0.46 -16.32
CA GLU A 75 1.21 1.36 -16.98
C GLU A 75 -0.21 0.80 -16.97
N VAL A 76 -0.37 -0.50 -17.27
CA VAL A 76 -1.68 -1.16 -17.22
C VAL A 76 -2.29 -1.07 -15.82
N GLU A 77 -1.53 -1.39 -14.78
CA GLU A 77 -2.07 -1.35 -13.41
C GLU A 77 -2.36 0.09 -12.95
N ILE A 78 -1.55 1.07 -13.35
CA ILE A 78 -1.82 2.49 -13.09
C ILE A 78 -3.14 2.93 -13.75
N GLN A 79 -3.34 2.59 -15.02
CA GLN A 79 -4.58 2.91 -15.73
C GLN A 79 -5.80 2.26 -15.06
N GLU A 80 -5.68 1.00 -14.63
CA GLU A 80 -6.74 0.32 -13.90
C GLU A 80 -7.01 0.94 -12.53
N PHE A 81 -5.98 1.41 -11.81
CA PHE A 81 -6.17 2.15 -10.56
C PHE A 81 -7.01 3.40 -10.79
N GLU A 82 -6.63 4.22 -11.76
CA GLU A 82 -7.34 5.46 -12.09
C GLU A 82 -8.77 5.18 -12.54
N ALA A 83 -8.99 4.15 -13.38
CA ALA A 83 -10.31 3.74 -13.85
C ALA A 83 -11.25 3.31 -12.72
N VAL A 84 -10.71 2.72 -11.65
CA VAL A 84 -11.47 2.33 -10.45
C VAL A 84 -11.57 3.48 -9.45
N GLY A 85 -10.94 4.63 -9.67
CA GLY A 85 -10.98 5.78 -8.76
C GLY A 85 -9.96 5.73 -7.62
N ILE A 86 -8.89 4.95 -7.79
CA ILE A 86 -7.74 4.91 -6.89
C ILE A 86 -6.75 5.99 -7.32
N GLN A 87 -6.29 6.79 -6.36
CA GLN A 87 -5.34 7.87 -6.63
C GLN A 87 -3.92 7.33 -6.61
N VAL A 88 -3.19 7.50 -7.71
CA VAL A 88 -1.80 7.06 -7.82
C VAL A 88 -0.87 8.26 -7.67
N LEU A 89 0.08 8.19 -6.73
CA LEU A 89 1.13 9.17 -6.55
C LEU A 89 2.46 8.57 -6.96
N MET A 90 3.07 9.12 -8.01
CA MET A 90 4.38 8.69 -8.49
C MET A 90 5.49 9.45 -7.76
N CYS A 91 6.46 8.71 -7.24
CA CYS A 91 7.63 9.26 -6.55
C CYS A 91 8.90 9.03 -7.37
N THR A 92 9.67 10.10 -7.57
CA THR A 92 11.03 10.05 -8.13
C THR A 92 12.09 10.02 -7.02
N GLY A 93 13.31 9.61 -7.35
CA GLY A 93 14.47 9.70 -6.45
C GLY A 93 14.70 8.47 -5.57
N ASN A 94 14.71 7.26 -6.16
CA ASN A 94 15.00 6.00 -5.44
C ASN A 94 14.04 5.71 -4.28
N HIS A 95 12.76 5.98 -4.51
CA HIS A 95 11.69 5.67 -3.57
C HIS A 95 11.63 4.15 -3.27
N HIS A 96 11.84 3.75 -2.01
CA HIS A 96 11.94 2.34 -1.64
C HIS A 96 11.29 1.98 -0.29
N ARG A 97 10.49 2.89 0.29
CA ARG A 97 9.72 2.61 1.50
C ARG A 97 8.59 1.65 1.19
N LYS A 98 8.17 0.90 2.21
CA LYS A 98 7.13 -0.13 2.12
C LYS A 98 6.28 0.00 3.37
N LEU A 99 5.11 0.59 3.20
CA LEU A 99 4.21 0.86 4.30
C LEU A 99 2.78 0.89 3.84
N ALA A 100 1.86 0.77 4.79
CA ALA A 100 0.47 1.13 4.57
C ALA A 100 -0.11 1.82 5.80
N ILE A 101 -0.95 2.82 5.57
CA ILE A 101 -1.69 3.54 6.61
C ILE A 101 -3.17 3.33 6.33
N ILE A 102 -3.91 2.89 7.35
CA ILE A 102 -5.35 2.64 7.24
C ILE A 102 -6.06 3.49 8.30
N ASP A 103 -6.99 4.31 7.85
CA ASP A 103 -7.84 5.20 8.66
C ASP A 103 -7.07 6.06 9.69
N ARG A 104 -5.83 6.47 9.36
CA ARG A 104 -4.89 7.11 10.30
C ARG A 104 -4.71 6.37 11.64
N LYS A 105 -5.07 5.10 11.72
CA LYS A 105 -5.14 4.33 12.97
C LYS A 105 -4.22 3.12 12.97
N VAL A 106 -4.16 2.41 11.84
CA VAL A 106 -3.31 1.23 11.67
C VAL A 106 -2.16 1.59 10.75
N LEU A 107 -0.96 1.24 11.18
CA LEU A 107 0.28 1.34 10.41
C LEU A 107 0.83 -0.06 10.15
N TRP A 108 1.15 -0.32 8.90
CA TRP A 108 1.98 -1.43 8.47
C TRP A 108 3.30 -0.90 7.95
N GLU A 109 4.43 -1.46 8.40
CA GLU A 109 5.78 -1.07 7.96
C GLU A 109 6.71 -2.29 7.93
N GLY A 110 7.66 -2.34 6.98
CA GLY A 110 8.63 -3.43 6.96
C GLY A 110 9.40 -3.57 5.65
N SER A 111 9.86 -4.79 5.37
CA SER A 111 10.72 -5.10 4.22
C SER A 111 9.95 -5.62 3.00
N LEU A 112 8.68 -5.99 3.17
CA LEU A 112 7.82 -6.58 2.13
C LEU A 112 7.27 -5.54 1.14
N ASN A 113 7.47 -5.74 -0.17
CA ASN A 113 6.77 -4.94 -1.19
C ASN A 113 5.30 -5.38 -1.31
N ILE A 114 4.38 -4.58 -0.78
CA ILE A 114 2.96 -4.97 -0.62
C ILE A 114 2.32 -5.38 -1.96
N LEU A 115 2.63 -4.65 -3.03
CA LEU A 115 1.99 -4.84 -4.34
C LEU A 115 2.82 -5.70 -5.32
N SER A 116 3.92 -6.32 -4.89
CA SER A 116 4.78 -7.11 -5.78
C SER A 116 5.57 -8.26 -5.15
N GLN A 117 5.54 -8.45 -3.83
CA GLN A 117 6.29 -9.54 -3.20
C GLN A 117 5.79 -10.90 -3.71
N ALA A 118 6.72 -11.83 -3.91
CA ALA A 118 6.43 -13.18 -4.40
C ALA A 118 7.19 -14.30 -3.67
N LYS A 119 8.53 -14.27 -3.67
CA LYS A 119 9.37 -15.38 -3.16
C LYS A 119 10.48 -14.96 -2.19
N SER A 120 10.44 -13.74 -1.68
CA SER A 120 11.40 -13.27 -0.67
C SER A 120 10.89 -13.53 0.75
N ARG A 121 11.85 -13.70 1.67
CA ARG A 121 11.60 -13.75 3.12
C ARG A 121 11.55 -12.33 3.62
N GLU A 122 10.42 -11.94 4.20
CA GLU A 122 10.17 -10.56 4.58
C GLU A 122 9.54 -10.48 5.96
N PHE A 123 9.51 -9.27 6.53
CA PHE A 123 8.69 -8.99 7.69
C PHE A 123 7.89 -7.72 7.48
N MET A 124 6.75 -7.65 8.17
CA MET A 124 5.94 -6.47 8.34
C MET A 124 5.51 -6.38 9.80
N ARG A 125 5.60 -5.19 10.38
CA ARG A 125 5.05 -4.85 11.68
C ARG A 125 3.71 -4.16 11.48
N ARG A 126 2.71 -4.60 12.24
CA ARG A 126 1.44 -3.91 12.40
C ARG A 126 1.46 -3.15 13.72
N LEU A 127 1.12 -1.87 13.68
CA LEU A 127 0.93 -1.00 14.83
C LEU A 127 -0.49 -0.45 14.77
N GLU A 128 -1.24 -0.58 15.85
CA GLU A 128 -2.60 -0.03 15.96
C GLU A 128 -2.74 0.77 17.24
N ASP A 129 -3.44 1.90 17.12
CA ASP A 129 -3.60 2.92 18.16
C ASP A 129 -2.26 3.57 18.55
N GLY A 130 -2.28 4.61 19.38
CA GLY A 130 -1.06 5.24 19.90
C GLY A 130 -0.40 6.28 18.98
N GLY A 131 -1.05 6.68 17.88
CA GLY A 131 -0.60 7.82 17.06
C GLY A 131 0.44 7.48 15.99
N PHE A 132 1.00 6.27 15.94
CA PHE A 132 2.07 5.91 15.00
C PHE A 132 1.72 6.18 13.52
N ALA A 133 0.48 5.87 13.12
CA ALA A 133 0.01 6.12 11.75
C ALA A 133 -0.08 7.62 11.42
N VAL A 134 -0.49 8.45 12.38
CA VAL A 134 -0.53 9.92 12.23
C VAL A 134 0.88 10.49 12.20
N ASP A 135 1.75 10.03 13.10
CA ASP A 135 3.14 10.48 13.16
C ASP A 135 3.87 10.19 11.85
N LEU A 136 3.74 8.97 11.32
CA LEU A 136 4.36 8.62 10.05
C LEU A 136 3.78 9.41 8.88
N PHE A 137 2.46 9.58 8.83
CA PHE A 137 1.79 10.41 7.80
C PHE A 137 2.33 11.85 7.78
N ASN A 138 2.50 12.45 8.96
CA ASN A 138 3.02 13.81 9.09
C ASN A 138 4.51 13.86 8.74
N PHE A 139 5.30 12.88 9.19
CA PHE A 139 6.74 12.80 8.93
C PHE A 139 7.06 12.73 7.44
N ILE A 140 6.34 11.89 6.69
CA ILE A 140 6.50 11.78 5.22
C ILE A 140 5.83 12.93 4.46
N GLY A 141 5.04 13.76 5.13
CA GLY A 141 4.45 14.97 4.57
C GLY A 141 3.25 14.72 3.64
N TYR A 142 2.54 13.61 3.80
CA TYR A 142 1.42 13.25 2.92
C TYR A 142 0.23 14.20 2.99
N GLY A 143 0.08 14.99 4.07
CA GLY A 143 -0.95 16.03 4.14
C GLY A 143 -0.81 17.15 3.08
N LYS A 144 0.32 17.20 2.35
CA LYS A 144 0.50 18.10 1.21
C LYS A 144 -0.09 17.56 -0.10
N TYR A 145 -0.35 16.25 -0.16
CA TYR A 145 -0.68 15.54 -1.39
C TYR A 145 -2.04 14.81 -1.32
N MET A 146 -2.59 14.60 -0.11
CA MET A 146 -3.76 13.75 0.16
C MET A 146 -4.86 14.45 0.94
#